data_AF-A0A2S8UE99-F1
#
_entry.id   AF-A0A2S8UE99-F1
#
_cell.length_a   1.000
_cell.length_b   1.000
_cell.length_c   1.000
_cell.angle_alpha   90.00
_cell.angle_beta   90.00
_cell.angle_gamma   90.00
#
_symmetry.space_group_name_H-M   'P 1'
#
loop_
_entity.id
_entity.type
_entity.pdbx_description
1 polymer ?
#
loop_
_entity_poly.entity_id
_entity_poly.type
_entity_poly.pdbx_seq_one_letter_code
_entity_poly.pdbx_strand_id
1 'polypeptide(L)'
;MSMSSMRSRRTASAVALSFAALVVTGCAGQSSGACVAVEATASPTSTTADQTVTVSGRYWGPCNDTNHSFDEPWPLVSVEWRGPDGTVSLGDIAIVDRAFSGQVDIPASADPGDAVLWIGAHEYEVEIPMTVAEDTR
;
A
#
# COMPACT_ATOMS: atom_id res chain seq x y z
N MET A 1 -40.35 27.82 -47.89
CA MET A 1 -39.58 26.78 -47.17
C MET A 1 -39.11 27.40 -45.85
N SER A 2 -39.99 27.53 -44.86
CA SER A 2 -40.27 26.55 -43.78
C SER A 2 -39.03 25.87 -43.21
N MET A 3 -38.62 26.29 -42.01
CA MET A 3 -38.36 25.38 -40.89
C MET A 3 -38.31 26.13 -39.55
N SER A 4 -39.48 26.11 -38.89
CA SER A 4 -39.76 25.93 -37.47
C SER A 4 -38.69 26.29 -36.42
N SER A 5 -38.94 27.41 -35.74
CA SER A 5 -38.48 27.70 -34.39
C SER A 5 -39.22 26.79 -33.39
N MET A 6 -38.51 25.88 -32.72
CA MET A 6 -39.06 25.01 -31.67
C MET A 6 -38.65 25.55 -30.29
N ARG A 7 -39.55 26.30 -29.66
CA ARG A 7 -39.50 26.60 -28.22
C ARG A 7 -39.87 25.34 -27.45
N SER A 8 -38.90 24.69 -26.83
CA SER A 8 -39.15 23.61 -25.87
C SER A 8 -39.30 24.21 -24.46
N ARG A 9 -40.53 24.21 -23.94
CA ARG A 9 -40.82 24.28 -22.50
C ARG A 9 -41.24 22.89 -22.05
N ARG A 10 -40.48 22.25 -21.14
CA ARG A 10 -41.03 21.27 -20.19
C ARG A 10 -40.25 21.32 -18.87
N THR A 11 -40.92 21.91 -17.89
CA THR A 11 -40.85 21.65 -16.45
C THR A 11 -40.94 20.15 -16.15
N ALA A 12 -40.09 19.65 -15.24
CA ALA A 12 -40.30 18.50 -14.35
C ALA A 12 -39.00 18.31 -13.56
N SER A 13 -38.92 18.61 -12.27
CA SER A 13 -39.45 17.83 -11.14
C SER A 13 -38.24 17.46 -10.29
N ALA A 14 -38.14 18.12 -9.14
CA ALA A 14 -37.17 17.81 -8.10
C ALA A 14 -37.35 16.35 -7.65
N VAL A 15 -36.26 15.58 -7.69
CA VAL A 15 -36.14 14.37 -6.90
C VAL A 15 -35.07 14.68 -5.85
N ALA A 16 -35.54 15.19 -4.71
CA ALA A 16 -34.72 15.27 -3.51
C ALA A 16 -34.47 13.83 -3.04
N LEU A 17 -33.30 13.30 -3.35
CA LEU A 17 -32.78 12.08 -2.75
C LEU A 17 -32.39 12.40 -1.31
N SER A 18 -33.35 12.21 -0.40
CA SER A 18 -33.10 12.11 1.03
C SER A 18 -32.20 10.90 1.27
N PHE A 19 -30.89 11.12 1.33
CA PHE A 19 -29.98 10.15 1.91
C PHE A 19 -30.27 10.11 3.41
N ALA A 20 -30.99 9.07 3.83
CA ALA A 20 -31.04 8.67 5.22
C ALA A 20 -29.60 8.37 5.65
N ALA A 21 -28.99 9.31 6.35
CA ALA A 21 -27.80 9.09 7.13
C ALA A 21 -28.18 8.12 8.25
N LEU A 22 -28.10 6.82 7.96
CA LEU A 22 -28.10 5.79 8.98
C LEU A 22 -26.74 5.89 9.69
N VAL A 23 -26.63 6.84 10.61
CA VAL A 23 -25.54 6.86 11.58
C VAL A 23 -25.84 5.71 12.54
N VAL A 24 -25.39 4.51 12.17
CA VAL A 24 -25.19 3.44 13.15
C VAL A 24 -24.08 3.92 14.05
N THR A 25 -24.46 4.64 15.11
CA THR A 25 -23.62 4.91 16.27
C THR A 25 -23.47 3.58 17.00
N GLY A 26 -22.48 2.82 16.56
CA GLY A 26 -22.21 1.48 17.06
C GLY A 26 -20.72 1.16 16.97
N CYS A 27 -19.87 2.02 17.50
CA CYS A 27 -18.51 1.66 17.90
C CYS A 27 -18.24 2.26 19.27
N ALA A 28 -18.98 1.77 20.27
CA ALA A 28 -18.54 1.86 21.65
C ALA A 28 -17.41 0.85 21.84
N GLY A 29 -16.21 1.35 22.12
CA GLY A 29 -15.07 0.54 22.54
C GLY A 29 -14.02 0.33 21.46
N GLN A 30 -13.10 1.29 21.31
CA GLN A 30 -11.72 0.89 21.04
C GLN A 30 -11.23 0.19 22.30
N SER A 31 -11.32 -1.14 22.31
CA SER A 31 -10.68 -1.94 23.33
C SER A 31 -9.18 -1.67 23.26
N SER A 32 -8.55 -1.44 24.41
CA SER A 32 -7.11 -1.58 24.54
C SER A 32 -6.74 -3.01 24.13
N GLY A 33 -6.31 -3.22 22.89
CA GLY A 33 -6.03 -4.56 22.33
C GLY A 33 -6.34 -4.76 20.85
N ALA A 34 -6.81 -3.75 20.09
CA ALA A 34 -6.99 -3.91 18.64
C ALA A 34 -5.64 -3.97 17.91
N CYS A 35 -5.45 -5.00 17.08
CA CYS A 35 -4.27 -5.16 16.24
C CYS A 35 -4.17 -4.01 15.25
N VAL A 36 -3.01 -3.33 15.24
CA VAL A 36 -2.67 -2.35 14.22
C VAL A 36 -2.12 -3.10 13.01
N ALA A 37 -2.63 -2.80 11.82
CA ALA A 37 -2.11 -3.39 10.59
C ALA A 37 -0.63 -3.03 10.39
N VAL A 38 0.14 -3.94 9.80
CA VAL A 38 1.52 -3.66 9.41
C VAL A 38 1.56 -2.52 8.39
N GLU A 39 2.58 -1.68 8.49
CA GLU A 39 2.80 -0.58 7.56
C GLU A 39 4.19 -0.71 6.96
N ALA A 40 4.34 -0.47 5.65
CA ALA A 40 5.63 -0.30 5.01
C ALA A 40 5.59 0.80 3.96
N THR A 41 6.73 1.44 3.76
CA THR A 41 6.94 2.56 2.83
C THR A 41 8.30 2.45 2.16
N ALA A 42 8.41 3.01 0.96
CA ALA A 42 9.65 3.10 0.20
C ALA A 42 9.87 4.55 -0.26
N SER A 43 11.13 4.97 -0.30
CA SER A 43 11.51 6.30 -0.81
C SER A 43 12.88 6.26 -1.50
N PRO A 44 12.97 6.74 -2.75
CA PRO A 44 11.87 7.18 -3.61
C PRO A 44 11.03 6.00 -4.14
N THR A 45 9.79 6.25 -4.58
CA THR A 45 8.97 5.24 -5.31
C THR A 45 9.14 5.31 -6.83
N SER A 46 9.79 6.37 -7.33
CA SER A 46 10.26 6.47 -8.71
C SER A 46 11.78 6.47 -8.72
N THR A 47 12.36 5.56 -9.48
CA THR A 47 13.79 5.21 -9.42
C THR A 47 14.31 4.80 -10.80
N THR A 48 15.61 4.56 -10.97
CA THR A 48 16.16 3.84 -12.13
C THR A 48 16.69 2.48 -11.68
N ALA A 49 17.08 1.62 -12.62
CA ALA A 49 17.89 0.45 -12.32
C ALA A 49 19.19 0.84 -11.59
N ASP A 50 19.72 -0.07 -10.76
CA ASP A 50 20.93 0.11 -9.94
C ASP A 50 20.89 1.27 -8.91
N GLN A 51 19.71 1.81 -8.63
CA GLN A 51 19.55 2.83 -7.59
C GLN A 51 19.16 2.20 -6.26
N THR A 52 19.59 2.85 -5.18
CA THR A 52 19.24 2.47 -3.83
C THR A 52 17.93 3.14 -3.40
N VAL A 53 17.01 2.35 -2.85
CA VAL A 53 15.75 2.79 -2.27
C VAL A 53 15.79 2.54 -0.76
N THR A 54 15.30 3.50 0.03
CA THR A 54 15.12 3.31 1.47
C THR A 54 13.74 2.74 1.74
N VAL A 55 13.68 1.66 2.51
CA VAL A 55 12.44 1.06 2.98
C VAL A 55 12.32 1.20 4.49
N SER A 56 11.09 1.37 4.97
CA SER A 56 10.80 1.39 6.40
C SER A 56 9.40 0.90 6.70
N GLY A 57 9.21 0.32 7.87
CA GLY A 57 7.91 -0.18 8.30
C GLY A 57 7.71 -0.15 9.80
N ARG A 58 6.45 -0.29 10.21
CA ARG A 58 5.99 -0.28 11.61
C ARG A 58 4.95 -1.36 11.86
N TYR A 59 4.83 -1.72 13.14
CA TYR A 59 3.91 -2.75 13.63
C TYR A 59 4.21 -4.17 13.14
N TRP A 60 5.45 -4.43 12.71
CA TRP A 60 5.92 -5.74 12.26
C TRP A 60 6.24 -6.63 13.44
N GLY A 61 5.30 -7.48 13.81
CA GLY A 61 5.47 -8.45 14.87
C GLY A 61 4.12 -9.03 15.29
N PRO A 62 4.12 -10.04 16.16
CA PRO A 62 2.89 -10.59 16.68
C PRO A 62 2.03 -9.50 17.32
N CYS A 63 0.75 -9.51 16.97
CA CYS A 63 -0.20 -8.64 17.62
C CYS A 63 -0.23 -8.94 19.12
N ASN A 64 -0.19 -7.91 19.95
CA ASN A 64 -0.27 -8.08 21.40
C ASN A 64 -1.74 -8.17 21.84
N ASP A 65 -2.45 -9.19 21.36
CA ASP A 65 -3.77 -9.57 21.86
C ASP A 65 -3.67 -10.74 22.84
N THR A 66 -4.79 -11.13 23.44
CA THR A 66 -4.83 -12.19 24.47
C THR A 66 -4.28 -13.53 23.96
N ASN A 67 -4.31 -13.80 22.65
CA ASN A 67 -3.95 -15.10 22.09
C ASN A 67 -2.53 -15.14 21.51
N HIS A 68 -1.92 -13.99 21.22
CA HIS A 68 -0.61 -13.87 20.57
C HIS A 68 0.44 -13.12 21.41
N SER A 69 0.11 -12.72 22.64
CA SER A 69 1.03 -12.00 23.54
C SER A 69 2.32 -12.73 23.92
N PHE A 70 2.39 -14.05 23.74
CA PHE A 70 3.57 -14.88 24.02
C PHE A 70 4.34 -15.29 22.76
N ASP A 71 3.86 -14.90 21.58
CA ASP A 71 4.53 -15.23 20.33
C ASP A 71 5.87 -14.51 20.25
N GLU A 72 6.87 -15.21 19.71
CA GLU A 72 8.21 -14.65 19.56
C GLU A 72 8.19 -13.48 18.56
N PRO A 73 8.92 -12.38 18.83
CA PRO A 73 9.07 -11.30 17.86
C PRO A 73 9.61 -11.82 16.53
N TRP A 74 9.03 -11.35 15.43
CA TRP A 74 9.55 -11.67 14.11
C TRP A 74 10.93 -11.02 13.94
N PRO A 75 11.97 -11.77 13.51
CA PRO A 75 13.32 -11.24 13.48
C PRO A 75 13.63 -10.42 12.23
N LEU A 76 12.95 -10.71 11.11
CA LEU A 76 13.29 -10.19 9.78
C LEU A 76 12.02 -9.95 8.96
N VAL A 77 12.09 -8.98 8.05
CA VAL A 77 11.25 -8.92 6.84
C VAL A 77 12.09 -9.32 5.64
N SER A 78 11.48 -10.03 4.68
CA SER A 78 12.07 -10.26 3.36
C SER A 78 11.58 -9.20 2.39
N VAL A 79 12.49 -8.69 1.56
CA VAL A 79 12.21 -7.70 0.52
C VAL A 79 12.45 -8.31 -0.84
N GLU A 80 11.47 -8.18 -1.73
CA GLU A 80 11.51 -8.68 -3.09
C GLU A 80 11.17 -7.57 -4.09
N TRP A 81 11.87 -7.57 -5.21
CA TRP A 81 11.49 -6.82 -6.41
C TRP A 81 10.65 -7.72 -7.32
N ARG A 82 9.48 -7.24 -7.72
CA ARG A 82 8.59 -7.93 -8.66
C ARG A 82 8.37 -7.03 -9.87
N GLY A 83 9.06 -7.37 -10.97
CA GLY A 83 8.94 -6.69 -12.25
C GLY A 83 8.30 -7.59 -13.32
N PRO A 84 8.15 -7.09 -14.55
CA PRO A 84 7.60 -7.85 -15.68
C PRO A 84 8.34 -9.16 -15.96
N ASP A 85 9.67 -9.15 -15.78
CA ASP A 85 10.56 -10.29 -16.05
C ASP A 85 10.66 -11.29 -14.90
N GLY A 86 10.01 -10.99 -13.75
CA GLY A 86 9.92 -11.91 -12.63
C GLY A 86 10.28 -11.28 -11.28
N THR A 87 10.62 -12.16 -10.34
CA THR A 87 10.86 -11.82 -8.94
C THR A 87 12.33 -11.98 -8.58
N VAL A 88 12.89 -10.99 -7.89
CA VAL A 88 14.26 -10.98 -7.40
C VAL A 88 14.24 -10.70 -5.89
N SER A 89 14.89 -11.54 -5.10
CA SER A 89 15.09 -11.27 -3.67
C SER A 89 16.14 -10.17 -3.52
N LEU A 90 15.80 -9.11 -2.78
CA LEU A 90 16.69 -7.99 -2.47
C LEU A 90 17.36 -8.15 -1.10
N GLY A 91 16.96 -9.16 -0.32
CA GLY A 91 17.51 -9.48 0.98
C GLY A 91 16.52 -9.34 2.12
N ASP A 92 17.03 -9.48 3.34
CA ASP A 92 16.26 -9.40 4.58
C ASP A 92 16.67 -8.19 5.42
N ILE A 93 15.72 -7.60 6.14
CA ILE A 93 15.94 -6.45 7.03
C ILE A 93 15.51 -6.81 8.44
N ALA A 94 16.37 -6.54 9.42
CA ALA A 94 16.09 -6.77 10.84
C ALA A 94 14.89 -5.95 11.31
N ILE A 95 13.99 -6.62 12.03
CA ILE A 95 12.92 -5.99 12.78
C ILE A 95 13.44 -5.74 14.20
N VAL A 96 13.37 -4.48 14.63
CA VAL A 96 13.73 -4.03 15.98
C VAL A 96 12.57 -3.20 16.52
N ASP A 97 12.09 -3.56 17.71
CA ASP A 97 10.94 -2.88 18.35
C ASP A 97 9.70 -2.76 17.43
N ARG A 98 9.42 -3.83 16.69
CA ARG A 98 8.31 -3.92 15.71
C ARG A 98 8.41 -2.94 14.55
N ALA A 99 9.60 -2.44 14.27
CA ALA A 99 9.89 -1.56 13.15
C ALA A 99 11.11 -2.07 12.39
N PHE A 100 11.22 -1.69 11.13
CA PHE A 100 12.44 -1.91 10.35
C PHE A 100 12.75 -0.66 9.54
N SER A 101 14.04 -0.50 9.21
CA SER A 101 14.48 0.45 8.21
C SER A 101 15.77 -0.05 7.58
N GLY A 102 15.87 0.06 6.26
CA GLY A 102 17.04 -0.39 5.53
C GLY A 102 17.07 0.18 4.12
N GLN A 103 18.15 -0.12 3.42
CA GLN A 103 18.35 0.23 2.02
C GLN A 103 18.35 -1.05 1.19
N VAL A 104 17.73 -0.99 0.02
CA VAL A 104 17.73 -2.07 -0.98
C VAL A 104 18.07 -1.49 -2.34
N ASP A 105 18.84 -2.24 -3.13
CA ASP A 105 19.21 -1.83 -4.47
C ASP A 105 18.23 -2.41 -5.48
N ILE A 106 17.73 -1.56 -6.38
CA ILE A 106 16.88 -1.99 -7.49
C ILE A 106 17.75 -2.75 -8.49
N PRO A 107 17.33 -3.95 -8.94
CA PRO A 107 18.17 -4.76 -9.83
C PRO A 107 18.59 -4.01 -11.10
N ALA A 108 19.83 -4.21 -11.54
CA ALA A 108 20.33 -3.71 -12.82
C ALA A 108 19.46 -4.11 -14.03
N SER A 109 18.80 -5.27 -13.91
CA SER A 109 17.91 -5.84 -14.91
C SER A 109 16.47 -5.34 -14.81
N ALA A 110 16.18 -4.34 -13.98
CA ALA A 110 14.84 -3.81 -13.86
C ALA A 110 14.48 -3.02 -15.13
N ASP A 111 13.50 -3.52 -15.86
CA ASP A 111 12.96 -2.83 -17.03
C ASP A 111 12.25 -1.52 -16.65
N PRO A 112 12.31 -0.48 -17.50
CA PRO A 112 11.49 0.72 -17.35
C PRO A 112 9.99 0.39 -17.31
N GLY A 113 9.26 1.02 -16.40
CA GLY A 113 7.81 0.83 -16.23
C GLY A 113 7.38 0.58 -14.80
N ASP A 114 6.19 0.00 -14.64
CA ASP A 114 5.59 -0.31 -13.35
C ASP A 114 6.19 -1.59 -12.76
N ALA A 115 6.45 -1.56 -11.46
CA ALA A 115 6.93 -2.70 -10.68
C ALA A 115 6.37 -2.65 -9.25
N VAL A 116 6.64 -3.69 -8.48
CA VAL A 116 6.23 -3.79 -7.08
C VAL A 116 7.43 -4.13 -6.22
N LEU A 117 7.59 -3.39 -5.12
CA LEU A 117 8.44 -3.78 -4.02
C LEU A 117 7.57 -4.53 -3.00
N TRP A 118 7.73 -5.83 -2.92
CA TRP A 118 7.01 -6.68 -1.96
C TRP A 118 7.84 -6.81 -0.69
N ILE A 119 7.19 -6.65 0.46
CA ILE A 119 7.80 -6.78 1.77
C ILE A 119 6.92 -7.71 2.58
N GLY A 120 7.49 -8.78 3.15
CA GLY A 120 6.71 -9.71 3.94
C GLY A 120 7.47 -10.38 5.08
N ALA A 121 6.69 -10.83 6.05
CA ALA A 121 7.13 -11.63 7.18
C ALA A 121 5.93 -12.46 7.68
N HIS A 122 6.13 -13.77 7.85
CA HIS A 122 5.04 -14.69 8.20
C HIS A 122 3.84 -14.56 7.25
N GLU A 123 2.61 -14.43 7.77
CA GLU A 123 1.40 -14.23 6.95
C GLU A 123 1.16 -12.78 6.51
N TYR A 124 2.03 -11.83 6.88
CA TYR A 124 1.85 -10.41 6.56
C TYR A 124 2.68 -9.99 5.37
N GLU A 125 2.03 -9.28 4.46
CA GLU A 125 2.64 -8.75 3.25
C GLU A 125 2.17 -7.32 2.97
N VAL A 126 3.08 -6.51 2.44
CA VAL A 126 2.81 -5.16 1.93
C VAL A 126 3.44 -5.05 0.55
N GLU A 127 2.64 -4.60 -0.42
CA GLU A 127 3.09 -4.30 -1.77
C GLU A 127 3.15 -2.78 -1.96
N ILE A 128 4.34 -2.30 -2.34
CA ILE A 128 4.58 -0.89 -2.61
C ILE A 128 4.74 -0.72 -4.12
N PRO A 129 3.83 -0.01 -4.81
CA PRO A 129 4.00 0.29 -6.23
C PRO A 129 5.23 1.15 -6.46
N MET A 130 6.03 0.75 -7.46
CA MET A 130 7.25 1.42 -7.86
C MET A 130 7.20 1.74 -9.35
N THR A 131 7.92 2.78 -9.77
CA THR A 131 8.10 3.12 -11.18
C THR A 131 9.59 3.22 -11.51
N VAL A 132 10.04 2.41 -12.46
CA VAL A 132 11.39 2.50 -13.02
C VAL A 132 11.37 3.44 -14.22
N ALA A 133 12.14 4.51 -14.14
CA ALA A 133 12.34 5.44 -15.23
C ALA A 133 13.42 4.94 -16.20
N GLU A 134 13.31 5.35 -17.46
CA GLU A 134 14.35 5.17 -18.47
C GLU A 134 15.66 5.88 -18.03
N ASP A 135 16.81 5.21 -18.15
CA ASP A 135 18.10 5.85 -17.92
C ASP A 135 18.42 6.77 -19.11
N THR A 136 18.22 8.07 -18.92
CA THR A 136 18.50 9.10 -19.92
C THR A 136 19.96 9.53 -19.80
N ARG A 137 20.87 8.74 -20.37
CA ARG A 137 22.29 9.09 -20.51
C ARG A 137 22.61 9.82 -21.80
#